data_AF-B8C1H3-F1
#
_entry.id   AF-B8C1H3-F1
#
_cell.length_a   1.000
_cell.length_b   1.000
_cell.length_c   1.000
_cell.angle_alpha   90.00
_cell.angle_beta   90.00
_cell.angle_gamma   90.00
#
_symmetry.space_group_name_H-M   'P 1'
#
loop_
_entity.id
_entity.type
_entity.pdbx_description
1 polymer ?
#
loop_
_entity_poly.entity_id
_entity_poly.type
_entity_poly.pdbx_seq_one_letter_code
_entity_poly.pdbx_strand_id
1 'polypeptide(L)'
;MKISGAAVAVLPLILSCCVVPTKAFQWVTTVEPPEVQEQHEQPQISSEQQQIQIETTVQAVSDEAITTSGESVVIDVLSNDIMNDSSSVSITIQKNGKHGVCIDLANGVITYIPDFDYAGYDECQYMVCDDQGNCDSAVVFITVVKALEEESSSSSSSFSWRPPVVEPPESYFNDTAVGESPTISNDVALNLHQCSSGEVSITIELRTDQYGEDTTWELVREYDDGSSVQELSRGPYGINTYDSVQICAPSPSKYIFTIYDAYEDGFCCTYGNGYYKIYLEDRELVHVTHFNANNTNVLNIGFDPTLGMTMRDYEYLHAHNKRRRVWHEQYNVSYVPLQWSPWLAEESLRWANVLLDDCDSSGIEHEPGVLEGENLAKNHGSGGWGQLYPPENIVRRWVDFEIGWDFPENAHLTQALWRASKYLGCGESVKPWRGGWCRVQVCRYAKSGNCDMGKFILALLQLW
;
A
#
# COMPACT_ATOMS: atom_id res chain seq x y z
N MET A 1 12.74 10.77 66.73
CA MET A 1 11.58 10.46 67.59
C MET A 1 10.49 9.90 66.68
N LYS A 2 9.83 8.79 67.08
CA LYS A 2 9.34 7.73 66.16
C LYS A 2 10.54 7.04 65.46
N ILE A 3 10.80 5.74 65.54
CA ILE A 3 10.06 4.53 66.00
C ILE A 3 8.99 4.05 65.01
N SER A 4 9.35 3.03 64.22
CA SER A 4 8.78 1.68 64.37
C SER A 4 9.71 0.64 63.71
N GLY A 5 9.65 -0.61 64.18
CA GLY A 5 10.33 -1.76 63.58
C GLY A 5 9.79 -3.04 64.19
N ALA A 6 9.68 -4.11 63.41
CA ALA A 6 9.25 -5.43 63.87
C ALA A 6 9.77 -6.51 62.90
N ALA A 7 10.61 -7.42 63.40
CA ALA A 7 11.10 -8.58 62.64
C ALA A 7 11.62 -9.68 63.59
N VAL A 8 10.81 -10.71 63.84
CA VAL A 8 11.24 -12.00 64.40
C VAL A 8 10.32 -13.11 63.87
N ALA A 9 10.92 -14.29 63.62
CA ALA A 9 10.34 -15.64 63.49
C ALA A 9 10.17 -16.20 62.06
N VAL A 10 10.53 -17.46 61.77
CA VAL A 10 11.38 -18.43 62.52
C VAL A 10 12.01 -19.42 61.50
N LEU A 11 13.21 -19.93 61.79
CA LEU A 11 13.92 -20.97 61.01
C LEU A 11 13.60 -22.36 61.58
N PRO A 12 13.59 -23.45 60.78
CA PRO A 12 14.78 -24.34 60.80
C PRO A 12 15.06 -25.22 59.54
N LEU A 13 16.37 -25.35 59.20
CA LEU A 13 17.13 -26.60 58.92
C LEU A 13 16.70 -27.63 57.82
N ILE A 14 17.59 -28.34 57.11
CA ILE A 14 19.06 -28.20 56.87
C ILE A 14 19.52 -28.97 55.61
N LEU A 15 20.80 -28.80 55.24
CA LEU A 15 21.60 -29.46 54.18
C LEU A 15 21.35 -30.96 53.91
N SER A 16 21.69 -31.38 52.68
CA SER A 16 22.50 -32.58 52.43
C SER A 16 23.36 -32.43 51.16
N CYS A 17 24.50 -33.13 51.08
CA CYS A 17 25.48 -33.02 49.98
C CYS A 17 25.95 -34.40 49.46
N CYS A 18 26.01 -34.52 48.12
CA CYS A 18 27.00 -35.21 47.29
C CYS A 18 27.65 -36.59 47.69
N VAL A 19 27.48 -37.57 46.78
CA VAL A 19 28.57 -38.29 46.04
C VAL A 19 29.21 -39.60 46.62
N VAL A 20 28.66 -40.77 46.19
CA VAL A 20 29.28 -42.10 45.81
C VAL A 20 30.25 -42.88 46.77
N PRO A 21 30.78 -44.11 46.46
CA PRO A 21 30.39 -45.20 45.51
C PRO A 21 30.47 -46.69 46.02
N THR A 22 29.86 -47.63 45.27
CA THR A 22 30.28 -49.05 44.95
C THR A 22 30.56 -50.15 46.00
N LYS A 23 30.08 -51.38 45.71
CA LYS A 23 30.83 -52.69 45.61
C LYS A 23 29.86 -53.89 45.40
N ALA A 24 30.24 -55.14 45.05
CA ALA A 24 31.09 -55.70 43.97
C ALA A 24 31.14 -57.28 44.06
N PHE A 25 31.74 -57.97 43.06
CA PHE A 25 32.04 -59.45 42.95
C PHE A 25 30.83 -60.39 42.65
N GLN A 26 30.81 -61.38 41.71
CA GLN A 26 31.74 -62.43 41.17
C GLN A 26 31.61 -63.80 41.89
N TRP A 27 31.73 -65.01 41.29
CA TRP A 27 32.07 -65.48 39.92
C TRP A 27 31.72 -67.00 39.71
N VAL A 28 32.02 -67.59 38.53
CA VAL A 28 32.25 -69.04 38.17
C VAL A 28 31.08 -69.92 37.63
N THR A 29 31.42 -70.77 36.64
CA THR A 29 30.69 -71.79 35.84
C THR A 29 30.39 -73.11 36.63
N THR A 30 29.74 -74.20 36.17
CA THR A 30 29.53 -74.95 34.88
C THR A 30 28.41 -76.04 35.14
N VAL A 31 27.86 -76.96 34.32
CA VAL A 31 28.09 -77.62 32.98
C VAL A 31 26.72 -78.06 32.35
N GLU A 32 26.76 -78.45 31.07
CA GLU A 32 25.79 -79.17 30.19
C GLU A 32 25.53 -80.67 30.54
N PRO A 33 24.60 -81.46 29.90
CA PRO A 33 24.31 -81.53 28.45
C PRO A 33 22.81 -81.83 28.08
N PRO A 34 22.40 -82.45 26.94
CA PRO A 34 21.62 -81.68 25.94
C PRO A 34 20.29 -82.33 25.45
N GLU A 35 19.39 -81.52 24.89
CA GLU A 35 18.38 -82.01 23.94
C GLU A 35 18.10 -80.95 22.85
N VAL A 36 17.78 -81.39 21.64
CA VAL A 36 17.64 -80.56 20.43
C VAL A 36 16.17 -80.47 20.07
N GLN A 37 15.66 -79.27 19.74
CA GLN A 37 14.77 -79.03 18.58
C GLN A 37 14.71 -77.53 18.17
N GLU A 38 15.04 -77.32 16.90
CA GLU A 38 14.59 -76.30 15.93
C GLU A 38 14.27 -74.83 16.31
N GLN A 39 15.07 -73.94 15.70
CA GLN A 39 14.68 -72.71 14.97
C GLN A 39 13.98 -71.54 15.69
N HIS A 40 14.73 -70.46 15.96
CA HIS A 40 14.27 -69.06 15.75
C HIS A 40 15.47 -68.08 15.79
N GLU A 41 15.58 -67.17 14.81
CA GLU A 41 16.34 -65.88 14.84
C GLU A 41 17.88 -65.91 15.08
N GLN A 42 18.72 -64.94 14.67
CA GLN A 42 18.58 -63.69 13.88
C GLN A 42 19.62 -63.67 12.71
N PRO A 43 19.76 -62.57 11.94
CA PRO A 43 20.73 -61.56 12.36
C PRO A 43 20.27 -60.09 12.21
N GLN A 44 20.45 -59.33 13.30
CA GLN A 44 20.79 -57.90 13.35
C GLN A 44 20.47 -57.04 12.10
N ILE A 45 19.31 -56.38 12.12
CA ILE A 45 19.10 -55.13 11.38
C ILE A 45 19.08 -54.00 12.43
N SER A 46 19.69 -52.87 12.10
CA SER A 46 19.71 -51.68 12.96
C SER A 46 18.30 -51.19 13.26
N SER A 47 18.07 -50.69 14.47
CA SER A 47 16.85 -49.95 14.80
C SER A 47 16.86 -48.58 14.13
N GLU A 48 16.59 -48.54 12.82
CA GLU A 48 15.96 -47.36 12.24
C GLU A 48 14.63 -47.20 12.97
N GLN A 49 14.59 -46.24 13.90
CA GLN A 49 13.33 -45.62 14.22
C GLN A 49 12.87 -44.96 12.93
N GLN A 50 11.91 -45.57 12.24
CA GLN A 50 11.19 -44.91 11.15
C GLN A 50 10.37 -43.78 11.78
N GLN A 51 11.07 -42.68 12.05
CA GLN A 51 10.49 -41.42 12.48
C GLN A 51 9.56 -41.03 11.34
N ILE A 52 8.25 -41.16 11.58
CA ILE A 52 7.23 -40.61 10.70
C ILE A 52 7.46 -39.10 10.76
N GLN A 53 8.19 -38.59 9.77
CA GLN A 53 8.11 -37.19 9.39
C GLN A 53 6.64 -37.00 9.00
N ILE A 54 5.85 -36.52 9.95
CA ILE A 54 4.55 -35.94 9.63
C ILE A 54 4.93 -34.73 8.78
N GLU A 55 4.63 -34.81 7.49
CA GLU A 55 4.92 -33.74 6.54
C GLU A 55 3.99 -32.57 6.93
N THR A 56 4.53 -31.65 7.73
CA THR A 56 3.84 -30.48 8.30
C THR A 56 3.51 -29.54 7.17
N THR A 57 2.45 -29.90 6.47
CA THR A 57 1.84 -29.12 5.41
C THR A 57 0.80 -28.23 6.06
N VAL A 58 1.01 -26.92 5.90
CA VAL A 58 -0.09 -25.97 5.76
C VAL A 58 -0.93 -26.44 4.59
N GLN A 59 -2.25 -26.49 4.76
CA GLN A 59 -3.20 -26.83 3.69
C GLN A 59 -4.28 -25.76 3.66
N ALA A 60 -4.27 -24.96 2.60
CA ALA A 60 -5.15 -23.82 2.41
C ALA A 60 -6.41 -24.25 1.64
N VAL A 61 -7.58 -23.94 2.18
CA VAL A 61 -8.89 -24.33 1.65
C VAL A 61 -9.62 -23.08 1.19
N SER A 62 -10.16 -23.11 -0.03
CA SER A 62 -10.81 -21.92 -0.61
C SER A 62 -12.13 -21.56 0.09
N ASP A 63 -12.33 -20.26 0.32
CA ASP A 63 -13.46 -19.69 1.06
C ASP A 63 -14.60 -19.24 0.15
N GLU A 64 -15.79 -19.07 0.75
CA GLU A 64 -16.91 -18.37 0.13
C GLU A 64 -17.40 -17.22 1.04
N ALA A 65 -17.62 -16.05 0.45
CA ALA A 65 -18.18 -14.88 1.14
C ALA A 65 -19.33 -14.25 0.34
N ILE A 66 -20.26 -13.61 1.05
CA ILE A 66 -21.37 -12.85 0.46
C ILE A 66 -21.40 -11.47 1.12
N THR A 67 -21.46 -10.41 0.30
CA THR A 67 -21.61 -9.02 0.76
C THR A 67 -22.54 -8.24 -0.16
N THR A 68 -22.96 -7.04 0.24
CA THR A 68 -23.69 -6.13 -0.65
C THR A 68 -22.76 -5.13 -1.33
N SER A 69 -23.20 -4.61 -2.48
CA SER A 69 -22.50 -3.60 -3.28
C SER A 69 -22.12 -2.37 -2.44
N GLY A 70 -20.82 -2.14 -2.25
CA GLY A 70 -20.29 -1.06 -1.40
C GLY A 70 -20.18 -1.37 0.10
N GLU A 71 -20.56 -2.56 0.58
CA GLU A 71 -20.33 -3.01 1.95
C GLU A 71 -19.15 -3.99 2.01
N SER A 72 -18.22 -3.78 2.94
CA SER A 72 -17.11 -4.70 3.18
C SER A 72 -17.52 -5.92 3.99
N VAL A 73 -16.86 -7.05 3.74
CA VAL A 73 -17.07 -8.30 4.47
C VAL A 73 -15.76 -8.81 5.06
N VAL A 74 -15.82 -9.21 6.33
CA VAL A 74 -14.71 -9.79 7.09
C VAL A 74 -14.82 -11.31 7.04
N ILE A 75 -13.71 -11.98 6.72
CA ILE A 75 -13.65 -13.40 6.36
C ILE A 75 -12.54 -14.05 7.18
N ASP A 76 -12.88 -15.09 7.94
CA ASP A 76 -11.95 -15.92 8.72
C ASP A 76 -11.49 -17.09 7.86
N VAL A 77 -10.39 -16.87 7.13
CA VAL A 77 -9.85 -17.78 6.11
C VAL A 77 -8.98 -18.89 6.70
N LEU A 78 -8.97 -19.03 8.02
CA LEU A 78 -8.37 -20.18 8.72
C LEU A 78 -9.42 -21.10 9.33
N SER A 79 -10.71 -20.81 9.16
CA SER A 79 -11.82 -21.58 9.74
C SER A 79 -12.01 -22.98 9.12
N ASN A 80 -11.36 -23.21 7.98
CA ASN A 80 -11.36 -24.39 7.11
C ASN A 80 -9.95 -24.97 6.86
N ASP A 81 -8.88 -24.19 7.09
CA ASP A 81 -7.48 -24.55 6.87
C ASP A 81 -6.93 -25.57 7.88
N ILE A 82 -5.81 -26.22 7.51
CA ILE A 82 -5.05 -27.10 8.39
C ILE A 82 -3.67 -26.50 8.68
N MET A 83 -3.54 -25.84 9.83
CA MET A 83 -2.30 -25.26 10.35
C MET A 83 -1.70 -26.18 11.43
N ASN A 84 -0.90 -27.16 11.02
CA ASN A 84 -0.32 -28.16 11.93
C ASN A 84 0.88 -27.59 12.73
N ASP A 85 0.78 -27.60 14.07
CA ASP A 85 1.86 -27.23 15.02
C ASP A 85 2.37 -25.75 14.95
N SER A 86 1.73 -24.90 14.14
CA SER A 86 2.08 -23.48 14.00
C SER A 86 1.81 -22.68 15.28
N SER A 87 2.78 -21.91 15.76
CA SER A 87 2.63 -20.97 16.88
C SER A 87 2.17 -19.57 16.45
N SER A 88 2.38 -19.21 15.18
CA SER A 88 1.77 -18.04 14.55
C SER A 88 1.56 -18.26 13.05
N VAL A 89 0.78 -17.39 12.42
CA VAL A 89 0.33 -17.50 11.03
C VAL A 89 0.44 -16.15 10.35
N SER A 90 0.82 -16.13 9.07
CA SER A 90 0.82 -14.92 8.25
C SER A 90 0.07 -15.13 6.95
N ILE A 91 -0.61 -14.09 6.46
CA ILE A 91 -1.33 -14.07 5.18
C ILE A 91 -0.60 -13.13 4.23
N THR A 92 -0.66 -13.42 2.94
CA THR A 92 -0.22 -12.51 1.87
C THR A 92 -1.25 -12.53 0.75
N ILE A 93 -1.82 -11.36 0.41
CA ILE A 93 -2.73 -11.23 -0.72
C ILE A 93 -1.91 -11.31 -2.02
N GLN A 94 -1.93 -12.46 -2.68
CA GLN A 94 -1.23 -12.69 -3.96
C GLN A 94 -1.92 -11.95 -5.12
N LYS A 95 -3.25 -11.85 -5.08
CA LYS A 95 -4.06 -11.22 -6.14
C LYS A 95 -5.36 -10.67 -5.57
N ASN A 96 -5.65 -9.42 -5.90
CA ASN A 96 -6.93 -8.77 -5.63
C ASN A 96 -8.01 -9.17 -6.64
N GLY A 97 -9.27 -8.93 -6.25
CA GLY A 97 -10.41 -9.00 -7.14
C GLY A 97 -10.32 -8.05 -8.33
N LYS A 98 -11.17 -8.28 -9.34
CA LYS A 98 -11.36 -7.39 -10.50
C LYS A 98 -12.30 -6.22 -10.20
N HIS A 99 -13.12 -6.39 -9.18
CA HIS A 99 -14.23 -5.53 -8.76
C HIS A 99 -14.27 -5.38 -7.23
N GLY A 100 -13.11 -5.50 -6.58
CA GLY A 100 -12.93 -5.33 -5.16
C GLY A 100 -11.50 -5.64 -4.72
N VAL A 101 -11.19 -5.31 -3.47
CA VAL A 101 -9.85 -5.43 -2.88
C VAL A 101 -9.92 -6.28 -1.63
N CYS A 102 -9.01 -7.25 -1.51
CA CYS A 102 -8.76 -7.99 -0.29
C CYS A 102 -7.60 -7.37 0.49
N ILE A 103 -7.78 -7.27 1.80
CA ILE A 103 -6.82 -6.69 2.74
C ILE A 103 -6.64 -7.69 3.89
N ASP A 104 -5.40 -8.07 4.17
CA ASP A 104 -5.08 -8.83 5.38
C ASP A 104 -5.21 -7.93 6.62
N LEU A 105 -5.94 -8.39 7.63
CA LEU A 105 -6.02 -7.77 8.96
C LEU A 105 -5.15 -8.48 10.01
N ALA A 106 -4.28 -9.38 9.54
CA ALA A 106 -3.47 -10.34 10.29
C ALA A 106 -4.31 -11.38 11.08
N ASN A 107 -3.62 -12.38 11.64
CA ASN A 107 -4.19 -13.42 12.50
C ASN A 107 -5.27 -14.30 11.82
N GLY A 108 -5.23 -14.45 10.49
CA GLY A 108 -6.16 -15.31 9.75
C GLY A 108 -7.36 -14.62 9.11
N VAL A 109 -7.41 -13.29 9.13
CA VAL A 109 -8.62 -12.53 8.75
C VAL A 109 -8.37 -11.67 7.52
N ILE A 110 -9.09 -11.96 6.43
CA ILE A 110 -9.12 -11.12 5.22
C ILE A 110 -10.40 -10.28 5.23
N THR A 111 -10.31 -9.00 4.90
CA THR A 111 -11.47 -8.18 4.54
C THR A 111 -11.52 -7.96 3.04
N TYR A 112 -12.66 -8.30 2.42
CA TYR A 112 -12.95 -7.94 1.03
C TYR A 112 -13.82 -6.69 0.97
N ILE A 113 -13.48 -5.75 0.09
CA ILE A 113 -14.21 -4.51 -0.17
C ILE A 113 -14.64 -4.50 -1.65
N PRO A 114 -15.94 -4.63 -1.97
CA PRO A 114 -16.43 -4.53 -3.35
C PRO A 114 -16.40 -3.10 -3.89
N ASP A 115 -16.32 -2.98 -5.21
CA ASP A 115 -16.68 -1.78 -5.95
C ASP A 115 -18.13 -1.38 -5.64
N PHE A 116 -18.35 -0.10 -5.36
CA PHE A 116 -19.60 0.42 -4.79
C PHE A 116 -20.88 0.12 -5.60
N ASP A 117 -20.78 0.01 -6.92
CA ASP A 117 -21.91 -0.31 -7.83
C ASP A 117 -21.80 -1.71 -8.47
N TYR A 118 -20.85 -2.54 -8.01
CA TYR A 118 -20.67 -3.89 -8.55
C TYR A 118 -21.64 -4.90 -7.92
N ALA A 119 -22.32 -5.66 -8.78
CA ALA A 119 -23.05 -6.85 -8.38
C ALA A 119 -22.67 -8.00 -9.33
N GLY A 120 -22.23 -9.12 -8.77
CA GLY A 120 -21.61 -10.21 -9.51
C GLY A 120 -20.74 -11.11 -8.66
N TYR A 121 -19.71 -11.69 -9.27
CA TYR A 121 -18.81 -12.66 -8.66
C TYR A 121 -17.36 -12.22 -8.86
N ASP A 122 -16.58 -12.21 -7.78
CA ASP A 122 -15.17 -11.85 -7.80
C ASP A 122 -14.31 -12.84 -7.00
N GLU A 123 -12.99 -12.77 -7.18
CA GLU A 123 -12.02 -13.74 -6.67
C GLU A 123 -10.73 -13.06 -6.17
N CYS A 124 -10.38 -13.25 -4.89
CA CYS A 124 -9.05 -12.91 -4.37
C CYS A 124 -8.21 -14.17 -4.19
N GLN A 125 -6.92 -14.12 -4.48
CA GLN A 125 -5.99 -15.20 -4.14
C GLN A 125 -5.11 -14.78 -2.97
N TYR A 126 -4.98 -15.65 -1.97
CA TYR A 126 -4.11 -15.45 -0.82
C TYR A 126 -3.16 -16.63 -0.65
N MET A 127 -2.07 -16.37 0.08
CA MET A 127 -1.15 -17.36 0.60
C MET A 127 -1.20 -17.30 2.12
N VAL A 128 -1.23 -18.45 2.77
CA VAL A 128 -1.07 -18.59 4.22
C VAL A 128 0.25 -19.30 4.49
N CYS A 129 0.99 -18.86 5.51
CA CYS A 129 2.24 -19.46 5.96
C CYS A 129 2.25 -19.66 7.48
N ASP A 130 2.88 -20.75 7.93
CA ASP A 130 3.20 -20.98 9.34
C ASP A 130 4.52 -20.29 9.77
N ASP A 131 4.85 -20.36 11.07
CA ASP A 131 6.10 -19.84 11.63
C ASP A 131 7.33 -20.75 11.42
N GLN A 132 7.19 -21.85 10.68
CA GLN A 132 8.30 -22.67 10.17
C GLN A 132 8.64 -22.34 8.71
N GLY A 133 7.78 -21.59 8.01
CA GLY A 133 7.94 -21.19 6.62
C GLY A 133 7.32 -22.15 5.60
N ASN A 134 6.47 -23.10 6.02
CA ASN A 134 5.62 -23.84 5.10
C ASN A 134 4.43 -22.95 4.70
N CYS A 135 4.07 -22.94 3.43
CA CYS A 135 2.99 -22.10 2.89
C CYS A 135 2.14 -22.87 1.89
N ASP A 136 0.86 -22.51 1.81
CA ASP A 136 -0.06 -22.95 0.74
C ASP A 136 -0.92 -21.76 0.26
N SER A 137 -1.60 -21.90 -0.87
CA SER A 137 -2.34 -20.80 -1.52
C SER A 137 -3.77 -21.19 -1.90
N ALA A 138 -4.73 -20.38 -1.47
CA ALA A 138 -6.15 -20.58 -1.71
C ALA A 138 -6.83 -19.33 -2.29
N VAL A 139 -8.12 -19.47 -2.63
CA VAL A 139 -8.93 -18.42 -3.25
C VAL A 139 -10.13 -18.12 -2.37
N VAL A 140 -10.38 -16.84 -2.12
CA VAL A 140 -11.63 -16.35 -1.56
C VAL A 140 -12.57 -16.05 -2.72
N PHE A 141 -13.71 -16.74 -2.78
CA PHE A 141 -14.76 -16.52 -3.77
C PHE A 141 -15.86 -15.61 -3.19
N ILE A 142 -16.10 -14.45 -3.81
CA ILE A 142 -17.07 -13.46 -3.29
C ILE A 142 -18.26 -13.30 -4.22
N THR A 143 -19.47 -13.48 -3.68
CA THR A 143 -20.72 -13.06 -4.32
C THR A 143 -21.13 -11.69 -3.80
N VAL A 144 -21.11 -10.68 -4.67
CA VAL A 144 -21.54 -9.32 -4.34
C VAL A 144 -22.98 -9.14 -4.83
N VAL A 145 -23.94 -8.97 -3.91
CA VAL A 145 -25.34 -8.71 -4.26
C VAL A 145 -25.60 -7.20 -4.37
N LYS A 146 -26.46 -6.77 -5.29
CA LYS A 146 -26.79 -5.35 -5.41
C LYS A 146 -27.46 -4.85 -4.12
N ALA A 147 -27.00 -3.72 -3.58
CA ALA A 147 -27.66 -3.04 -2.48
C ALA A 147 -29.12 -2.69 -2.85
N LEU A 148 -30.04 -2.81 -1.88
CA LEU A 148 -31.45 -2.49 -2.11
C LEU A 148 -31.65 -0.98 -2.11
N GLU A 149 -32.05 -0.43 -3.25
CA GLU A 149 -32.47 0.97 -3.37
C GLU A 149 -33.78 1.18 -2.60
N GLU A 150 -33.75 2.01 -1.54
CA GLU A 150 -34.97 2.53 -0.95
C GLU A 150 -35.62 3.53 -1.93
N GLU A 151 -36.66 3.07 -2.62
CA GLU A 151 -37.50 3.78 -3.60
C GLU A 151 -38.09 5.10 -3.04
N SER A 152 -37.28 6.16 -3.03
CA SER A 152 -37.69 7.52 -2.66
C SER A 152 -38.48 8.18 -3.80
N SER A 153 -39.72 7.74 -3.96
CA SER A 153 -40.60 8.13 -5.07
C SER A 153 -40.75 9.66 -5.25
N SER A 154 -40.14 10.19 -6.32
CA SER A 154 -40.47 11.49 -6.90
C SER A 154 -40.27 11.45 -8.43
N SER A 155 -41.11 12.16 -9.18
CA SER A 155 -41.40 11.81 -10.57
C SER A 155 -40.94 12.82 -11.62
N SER A 156 -40.35 12.30 -12.69
CA SER A 156 -40.17 12.93 -14.02
C SER A 156 -39.28 14.19 -14.06
N SER A 157 -38.39 14.35 -15.04
CA SER A 157 -38.69 14.18 -16.47
C SER A 157 -37.47 13.70 -17.28
N SER A 158 -37.76 13.03 -18.41
CA SER A 158 -36.76 12.44 -19.29
C SER A 158 -36.22 13.42 -20.33
N PHE A 159 -34.89 13.58 -20.38
CA PHE A 159 -34.19 14.26 -21.47
C PHE A 159 -33.21 13.29 -22.16
N SER A 160 -33.60 12.79 -23.33
CA SER A 160 -32.83 11.80 -24.08
C SER A 160 -31.89 12.45 -25.10
N TRP A 161 -30.69 12.84 -24.65
CA TRP A 161 -29.62 13.25 -25.55
C TRP A 161 -28.98 12.05 -26.23
N ARG A 162 -29.10 11.96 -27.56
CA ARG A 162 -28.29 11.07 -28.40
C ARG A 162 -27.01 11.80 -28.80
N PRO A 163 -25.81 11.20 -28.66
CA PRO A 163 -24.60 11.74 -29.27
C PRO A 163 -24.68 11.64 -30.81
N PRO A 164 -24.02 12.55 -31.55
CA PRO A 164 -23.92 12.46 -33.00
C PRO A 164 -23.00 11.30 -33.40
N VAL A 165 -23.44 10.48 -34.35
CA VAL A 165 -22.57 9.46 -34.99
C VAL A 165 -21.65 10.18 -35.98
N VAL A 166 -20.35 9.93 -35.86
CA VAL A 166 -19.34 10.30 -36.87
C VAL A 166 -18.77 8.99 -37.41
N GLU A 167 -19.10 8.66 -38.66
CA GLU A 167 -18.60 7.47 -39.34
C GLU A 167 -17.15 7.71 -39.84
N PRO A 168 -16.21 6.77 -39.63
CA PRO A 168 -14.90 6.82 -40.26
C PRO A 168 -14.99 6.41 -41.74
N PRO A 169 -14.31 7.09 -42.67
CA PRO A 169 -14.25 6.66 -44.06
C PRO A 169 -13.36 5.41 -44.21
N GLU A 170 -13.85 4.40 -44.93
CA GLU A 170 -13.12 3.14 -45.12
C GLU A 170 -11.91 3.23 -46.08
N SER A 171 -10.91 2.42 -45.77
CA SER A 171 -9.84 1.83 -46.60
C SER A 171 -9.62 2.31 -48.04
N TYR A 172 -8.32 2.40 -48.39
CA TYR A 172 -7.82 1.65 -49.55
C TYR A 172 -6.55 0.88 -49.19
N PHE A 173 -6.59 -0.44 -49.37
CA PHE A 173 -5.40 -1.30 -49.36
C PHE A 173 -4.58 -1.11 -50.64
N ASN A 174 -3.27 -1.29 -50.54
CA ASN A 174 -2.56 -2.12 -51.51
C ASN A 174 -1.32 -2.76 -50.87
N ASP A 175 -1.12 -4.04 -51.18
CA ASP A 175 -0.05 -4.88 -50.64
C ASP A 175 1.14 -4.96 -51.61
N THR A 176 2.37 -4.98 -51.09
CA THR A 176 3.47 -5.92 -51.43
C THR A 176 4.84 -5.31 -51.10
N ALA A 177 5.56 -5.93 -50.16
CA ALA A 177 7.00 -6.26 -50.28
C ALA A 177 7.46 -7.13 -49.09
N VAL A 178 7.98 -8.32 -49.40
CA VAL A 178 8.62 -9.21 -48.41
C VAL A 178 9.89 -8.58 -47.85
N GLY A 179 10.03 -8.59 -46.52
CA GLY A 179 11.27 -8.30 -45.79
C GLY A 179 11.44 -9.33 -44.67
N GLU A 180 12.64 -9.88 -44.51
CA GLU A 180 12.88 -11.05 -43.66
C GLU A 180 12.92 -10.69 -42.17
N SER A 181 12.30 -11.53 -41.34
CA SER A 181 12.34 -11.39 -39.88
C SER A 181 13.62 -12.01 -39.30
N PRO A 182 14.52 -11.23 -38.69
CA PRO A 182 15.72 -11.79 -38.05
C PRO A 182 15.34 -12.46 -36.73
N THR A 183 15.48 -13.78 -36.68
CA THR A 183 15.41 -14.53 -35.42
C THR A 183 16.58 -14.14 -34.52
N ILE A 184 16.31 -13.36 -33.46
CA ILE A 184 17.29 -13.12 -32.40
C ILE A 184 17.27 -14.32 -31.45
N SER A 185 18.46 -14.80 -31.08
CA SER A 185 18.62 -15.98 -30.23
C SER A 185 18.19 -15.71 -28.79
N ASN A 186 17.56 -16.70 -28.15
CA ASN A 186 17.78 -16.88 -26.73
C ASN A 186 19.28 -17.15 -26.52
N ASP A 187 19.95 -16.28 -25.77
CA ASP A 187 21.18 -16.50 -24.98
C ASP A 187 21.94 -15.19 -24.73
N VAL A 188 21.23 -14.19 -24.18
CA VAL A 188 21.84 -13.21 -23.28
C VAL A 188 20.95 -13.13 -22.05
N ALA A 189 21.26 -13.94 -21.04
CA ALA A 189 20.80 -13.65 -19.69
C ALA A 189 21.48 -12.36 -19.23
N LEU A 190 20.77 -11.23 -19.36
CA LEU A 190 21.22 -9.98 -18.76
C LEU A 190 21.27 -10.18 -17.24
N ASN A 191 22.47 -10.08 -16.67
CA ASN A 191 22.65 -9.97 -15.22
C ASN A 191 22.13 -8.61 -14.75
N LEU A 192 20.81 -8.48 -14.67
CA LEU A 192 20.15 -7.57 -13.74
C LEU A 192 20.72 -7.86 -12.35
N HIS A 193 21.24 -6.83 -11.69
CA HIS A 193 21.84 -7.00 -10.37
C HIS A 193 20.72 -7.07 -9.33
N GLN A 194 20.12 -8.27 -9.19
CA GLN A 194 19.08 -8.54 -8.22
C GLN A 194 19.60 -8.24 -6.82
N CYS A 195 18.91 -7.35 -6.12
CA CYS A 195 19.28 -6.89 -4.79
C CYS A 195 19.07 -7.98 -3.73
N SER A 196 19.73 -7.82 -2.57
CA SER A 196 19.68 -8.81 -1.50
C SER A 196 18.30 -8.83 -0.82
N SER A 197 17.98 -9.92 -0.11
CA SER A 197 16.80 -9.94 0.76
C SER A 197 16.87 -8.80 1.79
N GLY A 198 15.84 -7.96 1.85
CA GLY A 198 15.80 -6.73 2.65
C GLY A 198 16.28 -5.46 1.91
N GLU A 199 16.69 -5.57 0.65
CA GLU A 199 17.01 -4.44 -0.23
C GLU A 199 16.00 -4.37 -1.39
N VAL A 200 15.79 -3.18 -1.93
CA VAL A 200 15.03 -2.92 -3.17
C VAL A 200 15.89 -2.12 -4.14
N SER A 201 15.67 -2.25 -5.45
CA SER A 201 16.48 -1.54 -6.43
C SER A 201 15.98 -0.12 -6.71
N ILE A 202 16.89 0.85 -6.75
CA ILE A 202 16.62 2.21 -7.23
C ILE A 202 17.37 2.38 -8.54
N THR A 203 16.68 2.74 -9.62
CA THR A 203 17.30 3.05 -10.90
C THR A 203 17.17 4.52 -11.23
N ILE A 204 18.29 5.21 -11.44
CA ILE A 204 18.36 6.58 -11.92
C ILE A 204 18.69 6.53 -13.41
N GLU A 205 17.81 7.08 -14.24
CA GLU A 205 17.99 7.23 -15.69
C GLU A 205 18.16 8.72 -16.00
N LEU A 206 19.16 9.08 -16.81
CA LEU A 206 19.48 10.46 -17.12
C LEU A 206 19.83 10.61 -18.60
N ARG A 207 19.35 11.67 -19.23
CA ARG A 207 19.71 12.07 -20.58
C ARG A 207 19.99 13.57 -20.58
N THR A 208 21.23 13.99 -20.87
CA THR A 208 21.55 15.41 -21.02
C THR A 208 21.08 15.95 -22.38
N ASP A 209 21.06 17.27 -22.51
CA ASP A 209 20.87 17.98 -23.78
C ASP A 209 22.26 18.28 -24.42
N GLN A 210 22.43 19.34 -25.23
CA GLN A 210 23.76 19.69 -25.77
C GLN A 210 24.77 20.23 -24.73
N TYR A 211 24.40 20.52 -23.48
CA TYR A 211 25.29 21.23 -22.54
C TYR A 211 25.83 20.47 -21.33
N GLY A 212 25.44 19.21 -21.13
CA GLY A 212 25.66 18.35 -19.95
C GLY A 212 27.02 18.29 -19.22
N GLU A 213 28.07 19.00 -19.66
CA GLU A 213 29.26 19.31 -18.88
C GLU A 213 28.97 20.19 -17.63
N ASP A 214 27.80 20.84 -17.58
CA ASP A 214 27.22 21.51 -16.41
C ASP A 214 26.52 20.57 -15.41
N THR A 215 25.97 19.47 -15.92
CA THR A 215 25.03 18.60 -15.23
C THR A 215 25.78 17.67 -14.28
N THR A 216 25.49 17.77 -12.98
CA THR A 216 26.01 16.85 -11.95
C THR A 216 24.89 16.43 -11.00
N TRP A 217 25.02 15.28 -10.34
CA TRP A 217 24.06 14.88 -9.31
C TRP A 217 24.70 14.08 -8.18
N GLU A 218 24.02 14.06 -7.04
CA GLU A 218 24.33 13.20 -5.92
C GLU A 218 23.08 12.48 -5.38
N LEU A 219 23.32 11.35 -4.75
CA LEU A 219 22.35 10.60 -3.98
C LEU A 219 22.94 10.36 -2.58
N VAL A 220 22.24 10.87 -1.57
CA VAL A 220 22.63 10.83 -0.17
C VAL A 220 21.61 9.98 0.59
N ARG A 221 22.05 8.99 1.39
CA ARG A 221 21.19 8.35 2.38
C ARG A 221 21.20 9.18 3.67
N GLU A 222 20.04 9.33 4.29
CA GLU A 222 19.87 9.96 5.60
C GLU A 222 19.34 8.91 6.60
N TYR A 223 19.81 8.99 7.85
CA TYR A 223 19.44 8.10 8.95
C TYR A 223 18.59 8.84 10.00
N ASP A 224 17.83 8.10 10.81
CA ASP A 224 16.90 8.66 11.81
C ASP A 224 17.58 9.50 12.92
N ASP A 225 18.90 9.36 13.09
CA ASP A 225 19.70 10.19 14.01
C ASP A 225 20.13 11.55 13.42
N GLY A 226 19.76 11.82 12.16
CA GLY A 226 20.15 13.02 11.41
C GLY A 226 21.55 12.95 10.80
N SER A 227 22.22 11.78 10.84
CA SER A 227 23.44 11.55 10.08
C SER A 227 23.13 11.22 8.61
N SER A 228 24.10 11.43 7.72
CA SER A 228 23.92 11.20 6.28
C SER A 228 25.21 10.76 5.60
N VAL A 229 25.08 9.94 4.55
CA VAL A 229 26.19 9.39 3.76
C VAL A 229 25.90 9.62 2.28
N GLN A 230 26.86 10.20 1.54
CA GLN A 230 26.79 10.27 0.07
C GLN A 230 27.07 8.86 -0.48
N GLU A 231 26.05 8.24 -1.06
CA GLU A 231 26.09 6.86 -1.58
C GLU A 231 26.63 6.82 -3.01
N LEU A 232 26.27 7.83 -3.81
CA LEU A 232 26.71 7.95 -5.19
C LEU A 232 26.68 9.42 -5.64
N SER A 233 27.60 9.80 -6.53
CA SER A 233 27.53 11.05 -7.29
C SER A 233 28.09 10.81 -8.69
N ARG A 234 27.56 11.52 -9.69
CA ARG A 234 27.99 11.44 -11.10
C ARG A 234 27.90 12.79 -11.80
N GLY A 235 28.46 12.83 -13.00
CA GLY A 235 28.75 14.04 -13.76
C GLY A 235 30.15 14.60 -13.47
N PRO A 236 30.60 15.65 -14.19
CA PRO A 236 29.93 16.24 -15.34
C PRO A 236 29.82 15.25 -16.51
N TYR A 237 28.81 15.43 -17.37
CA TYR A 237 28.52 14.55 -18.49
C TYR A 237 29.01 15.15 -19.83
N GLY A 238 28.87 14.41 -20.93
CA GLY A 238 29.08 14.95 -22.28
C GLY A 238 27.78 15.38 -22.96
N ILE A 239 27.89 15.93 -24.17
CA ILE A 239 26.75 16.34 -24.99
C ILE A 239 25.82 15.14 -25.32
N ASN A 240 24.52 15.31 -25.09
CA ASN A 240 23.44 14.34 -25.31
C ASN A 240 23.72 12.95 -24.70
N THR A 241 24.42 12.90 -23.56
CA THR A 241 24.78 11.65 -22.89
C THR A 241 23.54 11.02 -22.29
N TYR A 242 23.34 9.73 -22.58
CA TYR A 242 22.47 8.87 -21.80
C TYR A 242 23.31 8.15 -20.74
N ASP A 243 22.88 8.19 -19.49
CA ASP A 243 23.44 7.43 -18.38
C ASP A 243 22.31 6.72 -17.62
N SER A 244 22.61 5.56 -17.05
CA SER A 244 21.69 4.79 -16.23
C SER A 244 22.45 4.05 -15.15
N VAL A 245 21.93 4.07 -13.92
CA VAL A 245 22.53 3.36 -12.79
C VAL A 245 21.46 2.80 -11.87
N GLN A 246 21.55 1.49 -11.64
CA GLN A 246 20.81 0.78 -10.61
C GLN A 246 21.69 0.67 -9.36
N ILE A 247 21.10 0.88 -8.19
CA ILE A 247 21.70 0.60 -6.88
C ILE A 247 20.74 -0.25 -6.05
N CYS A 248 21.28 -0.95 -5.05
CA CYS A 248 20.48 -1.67 -4.07
C CYS A 248 20.34 -0.85 -2.79
N ALA A 249 19.11 -0.74 -2.29
CA ALA A 249 18.72 0.15 -1.21
C ALA A 249 18.04 -0.65 -0.09
N PRO A 250 18.72 -0.86 1.06
CA PRO A 250 18.11 -1.39 2.28
C PRO A 250 16.77 -0.75 2.62
N SER A 251 15.81 -1.59 3.01
CA SER A 251 14.43 -1.24 3.28
C SER A 251 14.09 -1.51 4.77
N PRO A 252 13.58 -0.53 5.55
CA PRO A 252 13.36 0.86 5.17
C PRO A 252 14.63 1.72 5.23
N SER A 253 14.68 2.79 4.44
CA SER A 253 15.65 3.89 4.61
C SER A 253 15.24 5.15 3.83
N LYS A 254 15.86 6.30 4.13
CA LYS A 254 15.59 7.57 3.45
C LYS A 254 16.75 7.95 2.55
N TYR A 255 16.45 8.38 1.33
CA TYR A 255 17.41 8.95 0.40
C TYR A 255 16.98 10.35 -0.08
N ILE A 256 17.97 11.14 -0.46
CA ILE A 256 17.84 12.47 -1.05
C ILE A 256 18.65 12.47 -2.34
N PHE A 257 17.97 12.55 -3.48
CA PHE A 257 18.58 12.77 -4.79
C PHE A 257 18.58 14.27 -5.08
N THR A 258 19.73 14.85 -5.41
CA THR A 258 19.80 16.21 -5.94
C THR A 258 20.57 16.22 -7.25
N ILE A 259 19.96 16.76 -8.30
CA ILE A 259 20.62 17.14 -9.54
C ILE A 259 20.90 18.64 -9.54
N TYR A 260 22.03 19.02 -10.13
CA TYR A 260 22.53 20.38 -10.24
C TYR A 260 22.81 20.72 -11.71
N ASP A 261 22.58 21.98 -12.03
CA ASP A 261 22.91 22.59 -13.32
C ASP A 261 23.70 23.89 -13.06
N ALA A 262 24.75 24.12 -13.82
CA ALA A 262 25.70 25.22 -13.58
C ALA A 262 25.31 26.56 -14.22
N TYR A 263 24.32 26.58 -15.12
CA TYR A 263 23.90 27.79 -15.87
C TYR A 263 22.42 28.18 -15.63
N GLU A 264 21.68 27.34 -14.90
CA GLU A 264 20.30 27.48 -14.45
C GLU A 264 19.21 27.34 -15.53
N ASP A 265 19.55 26.87 -16.74
CA ASP A 265 18.59 26.50 -17.79
C ASP A 265 18.27 25.00 -17.85
N GLY A 266 19.23 24.14 -17.47
CA GLY A 266 19.00 22.71 -17.36
C GLY A 266 18.63 22.05 -18.69
N PHE A 267 17.80 21.01 -18.62
CA PHE A 267 17.53 20.10 -19.74
C PHE A 267 16.66 20.64 -20.91
N CYS A 268 16.45 21.96 -21.01
CA CYS A 268 15.46 22.58 -21.89
C CYS A 268 15.91 23.98 -22.36
N CYS A 269 15.47 24.53 -23.49
CA CYS A 269 14.53 24.03 -24.50
C CYS A 269 14.98 24.35 -25.95
N THR A 270 16.13 25.01 -26.13
CA THR A 270 16.62 25.46 -27.45
C THR A 270 17.71 24.53 -28.00
N TYR A 271 18.48 23.90 -27.12
CA TYR A 271 19.69 23.14 -27.46
C TYR A 271 19.53 21.62 -27.22
N GLY A 272 18.35 21.18 -26.84
CA GLY A 272 17.97 19.77 -26.83
C GLY A 272 16.75 19.55 -25.95
N ASN A 273 16.50 18.27 -25.67
CA ASN A 273 15.53 17.82 -24.67
C ASN A 273 16.23 16.75 -23.83
N GLY A 274 16.73 17.14 -22.67
CA GLY A 274 17.19 16.21 -21.65
C GLY A 274 16.03 15.72 -20.78
N TYR A 275 16.34 14.82 -19.85
CA TYR A 275 15.47 14.44 -18.74
C TYR A 275 16.28 13.72 -17.66
N TYR A 276 15.76 13.64 -16.44
CA TYR A 276 16.11 12.55 -15.54
C TYR A 276 14.84 11.87 -15.01
N LYS A 277 15.00 10.62 -14.60
CA LYS A 277 13.98 9.80 -13.99
C LYS A 277 14.55 9.02 -12.81
N ILE A 278 13.68 8.67 -11.88
CA ILE A 278 14.00 7.76 -10.77
C ILE A 278 12.91 6.71 -10.71
N TYR A 279 13.33 5.44 -10.75
CA TYR A 279 12.49 4.26 -10.59
C TYR A 279 12.79 3.57 -9.25
N LEU A 280 11.78 2.93 -8.67
CA LEU A 280 11.91 2.01 -7.53
C LEU A 280 11.36 0.65 -7.99
N GLU A 281 12.23 -0.35 -8.05
CA GLU A 281 12.11 -1.47 -8.99
C GLU A 281 11.72 -0.94 -10.39
N ASP A 282 10.71 -1.52 -11.04
CA ASP A 282 10.23 -1.08 -12.36
C ASP A 282 9.33 0.17 -12.33
N ARG A 283 9.06 0.76 -11.16
CA ARG A 283 8.06 1.83 -11.01
C ARG A 283 8.67 3.23 -11.11
N GLU A 284 8.33 3.98 -12.15
CA GLU A 284 8.67 5.40 -12.31
C GLU A 284 8.07 6.23 -11.15
N LEU A 285 8.93 6.83 -10.32
CA LEU A 285 8.56 7.69 -9.19
C LEU A 285 8.73 9.18 -9.54
N VAL A 286 9.81 9.51 -10.26
CA VAL A 286 10.19 10.86 -10.65
C VAL A 286 10.50 10.87 -12.15
N HIS A 287 10.07 11.93 -12.83
CA HIS A 287 10.36 12.19 -14.23
C HIS A 287 10.35 13.71 -14.42
N VAL A 288 11.50 14.28 -14.78
CA VAL A 288 11.71 15.73 -14.89
C VAL A 288 12.47 16.05 -16.17
N THR A 289 11.88 16.91 -17.00
CA THR A 289 12.41 17.36 -18.30
C THR A 289 12.99 18.77 -18.28
N HIS A 290 12.81 19.52 -17.19
CA HIS A 290 13.36 20.87 -17.00
C HIS A 290 13.40 21.22 -15.50
N PHE A 291 14.44 21.94 -15.10
CA PHE A 291 14.65 22.50 -13.78
C PHE A 291 15.64 23.69 -13.90
N ASN A 292 15.81 24.48 -12.84
CA ASN A 292 16.74 25.62 -12.82
C ASN A 292 18.12 25.13 -12.29
N ALA A 293 18.82 25.93 -11.47
CA ALA A 293 20.11 25.58 -10.85
C ALA A 293 20.18 24.19 -10.17
N ASN A 294 19.07 23.67 -9.63
CA ASN A 294 18.99 22.33 -9.06
C ASN A 294 17.55 21.80 -8.96
N ASN A 295 17.42 20.50 -8.64
CA ASN A 295 16.16 19.85 -8.26
C ASN A 295 16.43 18.71 -7.27
N THR A 296 15.74 18.73 -6.12
CA THR A 296 15.91 17.74 -5.03
C THR A 296 14.65 16.90 -4.84
N ASN A 297 14.82 15.58 -4.75
CA ASN A 297 13.74 14.61 -4.54
C ASN A 297 14.07 13.74 -3.33
N VAL A 298 13.12 13.59 -2.41
CA VAL A 298 13.25 12.70 -1.25
C VAL A 298 12.56 11.36 -1.58
N LEU A 299 13.28 10.27 -1.36
CA LEU A 299 12.82 8.90 -1.60
C LEU A 299 12.78 8.16 -0.25
N ASN A 300 11.57 7.86 0.23
CA ASN A 300 11.38 7.05 1.43
C ASN A 300 11.24 5.59 1.00
N ILE A 301 12.32 4.83 1.09
CA ILE A 301 12.43 3.43 0.71
C ILE A 301 11.87 2.57 1.83
N GLY A 302 11.07 1.54 1.51
CA GLY A 302 10.38 0.73 2.51
C GLY A 302 9.25 1.44 3.28
N PHE A 303 9.04 2.73 3.01
CA PHE A 303 7.81 3.41 3.43
C PHE A 303 6.68 3.00 2.49
N ASP A 304 6.05 1.87 2.79
CA ASP A 304 4.72 1.59 2.28
C ASP A 304 3.74 2.56 2.98
N PRO A 305 3.06 3.47 2.26
CA PRO A 305 2.10 4.39 2.90
C PRO A 305 0.93 3.65 3.55
N THR A 306 0.72 2.36 3.27
CA THR A 306 -0.30 1.51 3.91
C THR A 306 0.14 0.85 5.22
N LEU A 307 1.45 0.78 5.51
CA LEU A 307 1.96 0.26 6.78
C LEU A 307 1.60 1.23 7.92
N GLY A 308 0.56 0.87 8.68
CA GLY A 308 -0.01 1.69 9.75
C GLY A 308 -1.23 2.52 9.34
N MET A 309 -1.76 2.38 8.12
CA MET A 309 -3.10 2.88 7.79
C MET A 309 -4.17 2.07 8.52
N THR A 310 -5.20 2.75 9.02
CA THR A 310 -6.45 2.10 9.40
C THR A 310 -7.28 1.80 8.14
N MET A 311 -8.27 0.91 8.26
CA MET A 311 -9.26 0.68 7.20
C MET A 311 -9.93 1.99 6.74
N ARG A 312 -10.13 2.93 7.66
CA ARG A 312 -10.74 4.25 7.40
C ARG A 312 -9.89 5.10 6.47
N ASP A 313 -8.59 5.07 6.69
CA ASP A 313 -7.61 5.79 5.88
C ASP A 313 -7.57 5.21 4.46
N TYR A 314 -7.67 3.88 4.36
CA TYR A 314 -7.73 3.19 3.07
C TYR A 314 -8.99 3.58 2.29
N GLU A 315 -10.17 3.56 2.93
CA GLU A 315 -11.43 4.00 2.33
C GLU A 315 -11.30 5.43 1.76
N TYR A 316 -10.70 6.37 2.51
CA TYR A 316 -10.47 7.74 2.05
C TYR A 316 -9.50 7.81 0.86
N LEU A 317 -8.36 7.12 0.92
CA LEU A 317 -7.37 7.11 -0.15
C LEU A 317 -7.93 6.48 -1.44
N HIS A 318 -8.63 5.36 -1.30
CA HIS A 318 -9.29 4.64 -2.40
C HIS A 318 -10.34 5.54 -3.07
N ALA A 319 -11.26 6.14 -2.30
CA ALA A 319 -12.34 6.96 -2.82
C ALA A 319 -11.84 8.17 -3.65
N HIS A 320 -10.71 8.77 -3.25
CA HIS A 320 -10.05 9.81 -4.06
C HIS A 320 -9.37 9.26 -5.31
N ASN A 321 -8.57 8.19 -5.17
CA ASN A 321 -7.78 7.63 -6.27
C ASN A 321 -8.65 7.03 -7.37
N LYS A 322 -9.78 6.40 -7.02
CA LYS A 322 -10.84 5.95 -7.93
C LYS A 322 -11.32 7.08 -8.86
N ARG A 323 -11.61 8.26 -8.28
CA ARG A 323 -12.10 9.43 -9.03
C ARG A 323 -11.01 10.12 -9.83
N ARG A 324 -9.81 10.27 -9.26
CA ARG A 324 -8.62 10.76 -9.98
C ARG A 324 -8.30 9.87 -11.17
N ARG A 325 -8.46 8.56 -11.07
CA ARG A 325 -8.29 7.64 -12.20
C ARG A 325 -9.26 7.96 -13.33
N VAL A 326 -10.57 7.90 -13.04
CA VAL A 326 -11.62 8.17 -14.03
C VAL A 326 -11.43 9.54 -14.69
N TRP A 327 -11.13 10.58 -13.90
CA TRP A 327 -10.93 11.93 -14.44
C TRP A 327 -9.69 12.04 -15.34
N HIS A 328 -8.53 11.57 -14.88
CA HIS A 328 -7.30 11.67 -15.68
C HIS A 328 -7.37 10.86 -16.98
N GLU A 329 -7.94 9.65 -16.91
CA GLU A 329 -8.13 8.78 -18.08
C GLU A 329 -9.17 9.36 -19.05
N GLN A 330 -10.28 9.91 -18.56
CA GLN A 330 -11.31 10.58 -19.39
C GLN A 330 -10.75 11.78 -20.18
N TYR A 331 -9.85 12.56 -19.59
CA TYR A 331 -9.23 13.73 -20.23
C TYR A 331 -7.87 13.42 -20.90
N ASN A 332 -7.51 12.14 -21.04
CA ASN A 332 -6.29 11.67 -21.71
C ASN A 332 -5.00 12.34 -21.16
N VAL A 333 -4.90 12.43 -19.84
CA VAL A 333 -3.70 12.88 -19.11
C VAL A 333 -3.19 11.76 -18.19
N SER A 334 -1.88 11.70 -17.94
CA SER A 334 -1.30 10.63 -17.13
C SER A 334 -1.93 10.59 -15.72
N TYR A 335 -2.35 9.41 -15.29
CA TYR A 335 -2.94 9.21 -13.96
C TYR A 335 -1.92 9.49 -12.85
N VAL A 336 -2.25 10.42 -11.96
CA VAL A 336 -1.46 10.73 -10.75
C VAL A 336 -2.25 10.31 -9.50
N PRO A 337 -1.90 9.19 -8.85
CA PRO A 337 -2.47 8.84 -7.55
C PRO A 337 -2.02 9.81 -6.46
N LEU A 338 -2.86 9.99 -5.45
CA LEU A 338 -2.47 10.42 -4.12
C LEU A 338 -1.86 9.23 -3.36
N GLN A 339 -0.94 9.52 -2.45
CA GLN A 339 -0.38 8.60 -1.44
C GLN A 339 -0.90 9.01 -0.06
N TRP A 340 -0.99 8.08 0.89
CA TRP A 340 -1.36 8.47 2.25
C TRP A 340 -0.19 9.16 2.98
N SER A 341 -0.53 10.04 3.92
CA SER A 341 0.39 10.66 4.85
C SER A 341 -0.23 10.62 6.26
N PRO A 342 0.30 9.79 7.17
CA PRO A 342 -0.15 9.74 8.56
C PRO A 342 -0.09 11.10 9.26
N TRP A 343 0.89 11.95 8.93
CA TRP A 343 1.00 13.31 9.47
C TRP A 343 -0.16 14.23 9.01
N LEU A 344 -0.52 14.20 7.73
CA LEU A 344 -1.70 14.94 7.23
C LEU A 344 -3.00 14.41 7.86
N ALA A 345 -3.06 13.12 8.21
CA ALA A 345 -4.22 12.52 8.87
C ALA A 345 -4.34 12.94 10.34
N GLU A 346 -3.24 12.91 11.10
CA GLU A 346 -3.17 13.40 12.49
C GLU A 346 -3.55 14.88 12.57
N GLU A 347 -3.00 15.73 11.70
CA GLU A 347 -3.30 17.16 11.65
C GLU A 347 -4.74 17.44 11.18
N SER A 348 -5.28 16.66 10.24
CA SER A 348 -6.69 16.73 9.86
C SER A 348 -7.60 16.34 11.03
N LEU A 349 -7.26 15.30 11.78
CA LEU A 349 -7.98 14.88 12.98
C LEU A 349 -7.91 15.95 14.07
N ARG A 350 -6.75 16.60 14.27
CA ARG A 350 -6.60 17.73 15.19
C ARG A 350 -7.58 18.87 14.84
N TRP A 351 -7.65 19.28 13.57
CA TRP A 351 -8.59 20.32 13.15
C TRP A 351 -10.06 19.88 13.19
N ALA A 352 -10.36 18.62 12.83
CA ALA A 352 -11.71 18.05 12.94
C ALA A 352 -12.24 18.08 14.38
N ASN A 353 -11.38 17.86 15.38
CA ASN A 353 -11.74 17.99 16.80
C ASN A 353 -12.09 19.43 17.19
N VAL A 354 -11.31 20.43 16.75
CA VAL A 354 -11.58 21.86 17.03
C VAL A 354 -12.91 22.29 16.40
N LEU A 355 -13.12 21.97 15.12
CA LEU A 355 -14.34 22.29 14.39
C LEU A 355 -15.61 21.60 14.92
N LEU A 356 -15.44 20.53 15.70
CA LEU A 356 -16.54 19.82 16.37
C LEU A 356 -16.98 20.53 17.66
N ASP A 357 -16.21 21.45 18.25
CA ASP A 357 -16.58 22.04 19.55
C ASP A 357 -17.93 22.76 19.50
N ASP A 358 -18.18 23.54 18.45
CA ASP A 358 -19.52 24.05 18.10
C ASP A 358 -20.23 23.10 17.13
N CYS A 359 -21.34 22.52 17.58
CA CYS A 359 -22.26 21.69 16.78
C CYS A 359 -23.65 22.30 16.60
N ASP A 360 -23.91 23.49 17.14
CA ASP A 360 -25.16 24.23 16.91
C ASP A 360 -25.03 25.21 15.73
N SER A 361 -23.80 25.59 15.35
CA SER A 361 -23.49 26.23 14.07
C SER A 361 -23.33 25.21 12.94
N SER A 362 -23.98 25.50 11.81
CA SER A 362 -23.75 24.84 10.53
C SER A 362 -22.49 25.34 9.79
N GLY A 363 -21.80 26.34 10.35
CA GLY A 363 -20.55 26.89 9.81
C GLY A 363 -19.35 25.96 10.04
N ILE A 364 -18.47 25.94 9.05
CA ILE A 364 -17.16 25.29 9.06
C ILE A 364 -16.16 26.20 8.35
N GLU A 365 -14.91 26.20 8.81
CA GLU A 365 -13.85 27.09 8.32
C GLU A 365 -12.51 26.36 8.22
N HIS A 366 -11.65 26.84 7.32
CA HIS A 366 -10.29 26.36 7.13
C HIS A 366 -9.37 26.74 8.29
N GLU A 367 -8.34 25.95 8.57
CA GLU A 367 -7.44 26.28 9.67
C GLU A 367 -6.62 27.55 9.35
N PRO A 368 -6.60 28.58 10.21
CA PRO A 368 -5.87 29.81 9.93
C PRO A 368 -4.35 29.60 9.87
N GLY A 369 -3.79 29.67 8.66
CA GLY A 369 -2.35 29.74 8.42
C GLY A 369 -1.67 28.43 8.00
N VAL A 370 -2.42 27.36 7.70
CA VAL A 370 -1.87 26.16 7.05
C VAL A 370 -1.52 26.44 5.58
N LEU A 371 -0.63 25.63 5.00
CA LEU A 371 -0.20 25.76 3.59
C LEU A 371 -0.72 24.61 2.71
N GLU A 372 -1.23 23.57 3.35
CA GLU A 372 -1.90 22.40 2.81
C GLU A 372 -3.22 22.81 2.16
N GLY A 373 -3.64 22.06 1.13
CA GLY A 373 -5.01 22.12 0.64
C GLY A 373 -5.95 21.47 1.64
N GLU A 374 -7.20 21.92 1.74
CA GLU A 374 -8.20 21.35 2.65
C GLU A 374 -9.55 21.14 1.97
N ASN A 375 -10.15 19.97 2.17
CA ASN A 375 -11.57 19.71 1.96
C ASN A 375 -12.26 19.44 3.29
N LEU A 376 -13.44 20.00 3.48
CA LEU A 376 -14.14 20.07 4.77
C LEU A 376 -15.59 19.59 4.64
N ALA A 377 -16.11 18.92 5.66
CA ALA A 377 -17.54 18.64 5.79
C ALA A 377 -17.98 18.65 7.25
N LYS A 378 -19.21 19.09 7.51
CA LYS A 378 -19.82 19.17 8.84
C LYS A 378 -21.30 18.81 8.76
N ASN A 379 -21.73 17.81 9.51
CA ASN A 379 -23.06 17.23 9.40
C ASN A 379 -23.61 16.83 10.78
N HIS A 380 -24.78 17.37 11.16
CA HIS A 380 -25.45 17.07 12.43
C HIS A 380 -26.86 16.48 12.23
N GLY A 381 -27.20 15.41 12.96
CA GLY A 381 -28.53 14.80 12.94
C GLY A 381 -28.57 13.29 13.22
N SER A 382 -29.78 12.76 13.32
CA SER A 382 -30.13 11.38 13.69
C SER A 382 -30.50 10.47 12.50
N GLY A 383 -30.00 10.77 11.30
CA GLY A 383 -30.21 9.93 10.11
C GLY A 383 -29.52 8.56 10.23
N GLY A 384 -30.03 7.55 9.51
CA GLY A 384 -29.64 6.14 9.66
C GLY A 384 -28.19 5.78 9.34
N TRP A 385 -27.40 6.69 8.77
CA TRP A 385 -25.99 6.54 8.39
C TRP A 385 -25.01 6.49 9.59
N GLY A 386 -25.36 5.80 10.68
CA GLY A 386 -24.48 5.50 11.80
C GLY A 386 -23.81 6.70 12.48
N GLN A 387 -22.67 6.45 13.11
CA GLN A 387 -21.87 7.45 13.81
C GLN A 387 -21.00 8.27 12.85
N LEU A 388 -20.39 7.64 11.83
CA LEU A 388 -19.62 8.29 10.76
C LEU A 388 -20.17 7.85 9.39
N TYR A 389 -20.03 8.70 8.36
CA TYR A 389 -20.53 8.40 7.00
C TYR A 389 -19.45 7.70 6.17
N PRO A 390 -19.76 6.73 5.29
CA PRO A 390 -18.75 6.08 4.43
C PRO A 390 -17.91 7.10 3.63
N PRO A 391 -16.57 6.96 3.52
CA PRO A 391 -15.73 8.00 2.91
C PRO A 391 -16.00 8.15 1.41
N GLU A 392 -16.35 7.05 0.73
CA GLU A 392 -16.88 7.07 -0.63
C GLU A 392 -18.06 8.04 -0.77
N ASN A 393 -19.00 8.08 0.18
CA ASN A 393 -20.14 9.01 0.14
C ASN A 393 -19.75 10.48 0.43
N ILE A 394 -18.69 10.71 1.20
CA ILE A 394 -18.15 12.05 1.48
C ILE A 394 -17.41 12.58 0.26
N VAL A 395 -16.50 11.79 -0.31
CA VAL A 395 -15.72 12.16 -1.51
C VAL A 395 -16.63 12.23 -2.75
N ARG A 396 -17.66 11.38 -2.86
CA ARG A 396 -18.74 11.50 -3.86
C ARG A 396 -19.47 12.85 -3.80
N ARG A 397 -19.67 13.39 -2.60
CA ARG A 397 -20.29 14.70 -2.42
C ARG A 397 -19.35 15.85 -2.77
N TRP A 398 -18.07 15.73 -2.44
CA TRP A 398 -17.04 16.72 -2.80
C TRP A 398 -16.68 16.72 -4.29
N VAL A 399 -16.80 15.58 -4.98
CA VAL A 399 -16.38 15.45 -6.38
C VAL A 399 -17.60 15.28 -7.29
N ASP A 400 -18.23 14.10 -7.26
CA ASP A 400 -19.21 13.68 -8.27
C ASP A 400 -20.44 14.62 -8.35
N PHE A 401 -20.79 15.26 -7.22
CA PHE A 401 -21.91 16.20 -7.13
C PHE A 401 -21.53 17.64 -7.56
N GLU A 402 -20.23 17.98 -7.56
CA GLU A 402 -19.68 19.29 -7.95
C GLU A 402 -19.22 19.33 -9.43
N ILE A 403 -19.24 18.21 -10.17
CA ILE A 403 -18.82 18.11 -11.59
C ILE A 403 -19.51 19.13 -12.52
N GLY A 404 -20.77 19.48 -12.24
CA GLY A 404 -21.54 20.44 -13.03
C GLY A 404 -21.50 21.89 -12.51
N TRP A 405 -20.64 22.19 -11.55
CA TRP A 405 -20.58 23.48 -10.85
C TRP A 405 -19.33 24.25 -11.29
N ASP A 406 -19.39 25.58 -11.29
CA ASP A 406 -18.24 26.46 -11.59
C ASP A 406 -17.36 26.67 -10.34
N PHE A 407 -16.16 27.24 -10.52
CA PHE A 407 -15.29 27.66 -9.42
C PHE A 407 -15.65 29.10 -8.97
N PRO A 408 -15.75 29.41 -7.67
CA PRO A 408 -15.30 28.64 -6.50
C PRO A 408 -16.30 27.62 -5.93
N GLU A 409 -17.51 27.52 -6.45
CA GLU A 409 -18.54 26.63 -5.91
C GLU A 409 -18.20 25.12 -6.03
N ASN A 410 -17.27 24.75 -6.90
CA ASN A 410 -16.70 23.39 -7.08
C ASN A 410 -15.33 23.17 -6.41
N ALA A 411 -14.98 23.99 -5.42
CA ALA A 411 -13.62 24.01 -4.84
C ALA A 411 -13.17 22.67 -4.22
N HIS A 412 -14.10 21.80 -3.77
CA HIS A 412 -13.72 20.51 -3.23
C HIS A 412 -13.32 19.53 -4.34
N LEU A 413 -14.03 19.56 -5.47
CA LEU A 413 -13.70 18.81 -6.68
C LEU A 413 -12.31 19.21 -7.19
N THR A 414 -12.07 20.51 -7.36
CA THR A 414 -10.81 20.99 -7.96
C THR A 414 -9.62 20.69 -7.06
N GLN A 415 -9.79 20.67 -5.73
CA GLN A 415 -8.77 20.22 -4.78
C GLN A 415 -8.55 18.70 -4.82
N ALA A 416 -9.62 17.89 -4.77
CA ALA A 416 -9.51 16.43 -4.74
C ALA A 416 -8.86 15.87 -6.03
N LEU A 417 -9.14 16.49 -7.17
CA LEU A 417 -8.62 16.11 -8.48
C LEU A 417 -7.29 16.81 -8.86
N TRP A 418 -6.73 17.66 -8.00
CA TRP A 418 -5.54 18.46 -8.31
C TRP A 418 -4.29 17.59 -8.58
N ARG A 419 -3.75 17.61 -9.80
CA ARG A 419 -2.65 16.73 -10.23
C ARG A 419 -1.31 17.01 -9.54
N ALA A 420 -1.09 18.23 -9.08
CA ALA A 420 0.11 18.59 -8.31
C ALA A 420 0.04 18.16 -6.83
N SER A 421 -1.15 17.84 -6.30
CA SER A 421 -1.28 17.19 -4.99
C SER A 421 -0.84 15.73 -5.12
N LYS A 422 0.06 15.30 -4.23
CA LYS A 422 0.68 13.96 -4.20
C LYS A 422 0.35 13.19 -2.92
N TYR A 423 0.11 13.89 -1.81
CA TYR A 423 -0.24 13.29 -0.53
C TYR A 423 -1.64 13.70 -0.08
N LEU A 424 -2.29 12.78 0.62
CA LEU A 424 -3.57 12.90 1.29
C LEU A 424 -3.43 12.43 2.73
N GLY A 425 -4.08 13.10 3.67
CA GLY A 425 -4.45 12.51 4.95
C GLY A 425 -5.79 13.08 5.39
N CYS A 426 -6.63 12.27 6.02
CA CYS A 426 -7.95 12.69 6.49
C CYS A 426 -8.14 12.35 7.96
N GLY A 427 -9.01 13.09 8.62
CA GLY A 427 -9.39 12.87 10.00
C GLY A 427 -10.85 13.23 10.22
N GLU A 428 -11.52 12.45 11.06
CA GLU A 428 -12.93 12.67 11.41
C GLU A 428 -13.08 12.79 12.93
N SER A 429 -13.97 13.67 13.37
CA SER A 429 -14.38 13.75 14.77
C SER A 429 -15.90 13.79 14.89
N VAL A 430 -16.41 13.23 15.99
CA VAL A 430 -17.84 12.98 16.17
C VAL A 430 -18.24 13.00 17.66
N LYS A 431 -19.36 13.66 17.97
CA LYS A 431 -19.96 13.64 19.32
C LYS A 431 -21.49 13.53 19.28
N PRO A 432 -22.12 12.94 20.32
CA PRO A 432 -23.58 12.92 20.44
C PRO A 432 -24.15 14.34 20.47
N TRP A 433 -25.21 14.59 19.71
CA TRP A 433 -25.84 15.91 19.63
C TRP A 433 -27.35 15.78 19.39
N ARG A 434 -28.15 16.34 20.31
CA ARG A 434 -29.62 16.45 20.24
C ARG A 434 -30.36 15.14 19.87
N GLY A 435 -29.87 13.98 20.30
CA GLY A 435 -30.47 12.67 20.01
C GLY A 435 -30.00 12.01 18.70
N GLY A 436 -29.08 12.64 17.97
CA GLY A 436 -28.29 12.06 16.90
C GLY A 436 -26.80 12.31 17.12
N TRP A 437 -26.07 12.48 16.03
CA TRP A 437 -24.63 12.75 16.04
C TRP A 437 -24.31 14.04 15.30
N CYS A 438 -23.35 14.79 15.82
CA CYS A 438 -22.63 15.84 15.11
C CYS A 438 -21.28 15.27 14.66
N ARG A 439 -20.92 15.49 13.38
CA ARG A 439 -19.76 14.91 12.71
C ARG A 439 -19.01 16.02 11.97
N VAL A 440 -17.69 15.98 12.01
CA VAL A 440 -16.80 16.80 11.19
C VAL A 440 -15.80 15.91 10.48
N GLN A 441 -15.52 16.23 9.22
CA GLN A 441 -14.52 15.59 8.39
C GLN A 441 -13.59 16.63 7.79
N VAL A 442 -12.29 16.35 7.86
CA VAL A 442 -11.21 17.17 7.28
C VAL A 442 -10.33 16.25 6.45
N CYS A 443 -9.98 16.65 5.23
CA CYS A 443 -8.94 16.02 4.43
C CYS A 443 -7.93 17.08 3.98
N ARG A 444 -6.65 16.83 4.24
CA ARG A 444 -5.52 17.69 3.84
C ARG A 444 -4.75 17.11 2.66
N TYR A 445 -4.30 18.00 1.78
CA TYR A 445 -3.63 17.67 0.52
C TYR A 445 -2.30 18.41 0.40
N ALA A 446 -1.21 17.69 0.08
CA ALA A 446 0.11 18.29 -0.16
C ALA A 446 0.66 17.89 -1.54
N LYS A 447 1.07 18.82 -2.42
CA LYS A 447 0.90 20.28 -2.33
C LYS A 447 -0.58 20.69 -2.37
N SER A 448 -0.87 21.90 -1.92
CA SER A 448 -2.18 22.55 -2.04
C SER A 448 -2.66 22.63 -3.49
N GLY A 449 -3.98 22.57 -3.66
CA GLY A 449 -4.69 22.89 -4.90
C GLY A 449 -5.32 24.27 -4.87
N ASN A 450 -6.20 24.55 -5.82
CA ASN A 450 -6.99 25.78 -5.91
C ASN A 450 -6.17 27.10 -5.99
N CYS A 451 -4.85 27.01 -6.15
CA CYS A 451 -3.96 28.16 -6.35
C CYS A 451 -4.25 28.84 -7.69
N ASP A 452 -4.25 30.17 -7.71
CA ASP A 452 -4.33 31.00 -8.93
C ASP A 452 -5.57 30.77 -9.83
N MET A 453 -6.60 30.06 -9.37
CA MET A 453 -7.78 29.64 -10.15
C MET A 453 -8.46 30.77 -10.94
N GLY A 454 -8.50 31.99 -10.38
CA GLY A 454 -9.04 33.19 -11.06
C GLY A 454 -8.29 33.65 -12.32
N LYS A 455 -7.16 33.02 -12.68
CA LYS A 455 -6.44 33.23 -13.95
C LYS A 455 -6.94 32.32 -15.09
N PHE A 456 -7.75 31.31 -14.79
CA PHE A 456 -8.18 30.28 -15.74
C PHE A 456 -9.68 30.40 -16.06
N ILE A 457 -10.03 30.46 -17.35
CA ILE A 457 -11.40 30.69 -17.81
C ILE A 457 -12.00 29.38 -18.34
N LEU A 458 -13.02 28.84 -17.63
CA LEU A 458 -14.19 28.06 -18.08
C LEU A 458 -14.05 26.89 -19.10
N ALA A 459 -12.86 26.57 -19.60
CA ALA A 459 -12.64 25.55 -20.62
C ALA A 459 -11.30 24.79 -20.46
N LEU A 460 -10.49 25.14 -19.46
CA LEU A 460 -9.20 24.51 -19.17
C LEU A 460 -9.22 23.78 -17.82
N LEU A 461 -10.06 22.74 -17.76
CA LEU A 461 -9.96 21.67 -16.75
C LEU A 461 -8.78 20.69 -17.02
N GLN A 462 -7.86 21.07 -17.90
CA GLN A 462 -6.48 20.57 -17.97
C GLN A 462 -5.67 21.11 -16.77
N LEU A 463 -6.07 20.76 -15.54
CA LEU A 463 -5.47 21.27 -14.30
C LEU A 463 -4.12 20.60 -13.99
N TRP A 464 -3.12 20.98 -14.80
CA TRP A 464 -1.68 20.67 -14.73
C TRP A 464 -1.33 19.19 -14.57
#